data_AF-A0A6M3II92-F1
#
_entry.id   AF-A0A6M3II92-F1
#
_cell.length_a   1.000
_cell.length_b   1.000
_cell.length_c   1.000
_cell.angle_alpha   90.00
_cell.angle_beta   90.00
_cell.angle_gamma   90.00
#
_symmetry.space_group_name_H-M   'P 1'
#
loop_
_entity.id
_entity.type
_entity.pdbx_description
1 polymer ?
#
loop_
_entity_poly.entity_id
_entity_poly.type
_entity_poly.pdbx_seq_one_letter_code
_entity_poly.pdbx_strand_id
1 'polypeptide(L)' 'MPAKSVAQRRLMAIGEHKPGMLKKKNRGILKMGKSSMHDYASTPEKGLPMKVRKIDNKLKRKKI' A
#
# COMPACT_ATOMS: atom_id res chain seq x y z
N MET A 1 13.99 7.76 1.65
CA MET A 1 14.97 6.66 1.85
C MET A 1 14.26 5.34 1.56
N PRO A 2 14.62 4.55 0.54
CA PRO A 2 13.96 3.26 0.33
C PRO A 2 14.33 2.31 1.49
N ALA A 3 13.35 1.54 1.99
CA ALA A 3 13.66 0.49 2.98
C ALA A 3 14.65 -0.50 2.38
N LYS A 4 15.73 -0.76 3.11
CA LYS A 4 16.80 -1.69 2.69
C LYS A 4 16.30 -3.13 2.49
N SER A 5 15.13 -3.47 3.03
CA SER A 5 14.54 -4.81 2.97
C SER A 5 13.19 -4.86 2.25
N VAL A 6 13.06 -5.80 1.32
CA VAL A 6 11.81 -6.19 0.65
C VAL A 6 10.70 -6.55 1.65
N ALA A 7 11.04 -7.31 2.70
CA ALA A 7 10.07 -7.75 3.70
C ALA A 7 9.46 -6.55 4.43
N GLN A 8 10.27 -5.52 4.71
CA GLN A 8 9.80 -4.29 5.35
C GLN A 8 8.87 -3.50 4.42
N ARG A 9 9.21 -3.34 3.13
CA ARG A 9 8.33 -2.68 2.15
C ARG A 9 6.98 -3.37 2.03
N ARG A 10 6.96 -4.71 1.96
CA ARG A 10 5.72 -5.49 1.93
C ARG A 10 4.90 -5.32 3.20
N LEU A 11 5.54 -5.32 4.37
CA LEU A 11 4.86 -5.10 5.64
C LEU A 11 4.19 -3.72 5.68
N MET A 12 4.90 -2.68 5.22
CA MET A 12 4.41 -1.30 5.14
C MET A 12 3.27 -1.15 4.14
N ALA A 13 3.41 -1.73 2.95
CA ALA A 13 2.35 -1.74 1.95
C ALA A 13 1.09 -2.47 2.45
N ILE A 14 1.25 -3.60 3.16
CA ILE A 14 0.12 -4.31 3.78
C ILE A 14 -0.51 -3.43 4.85
N GLY A 15 0.25 -2.77 5.72
CA GLY A 15 -0.35 -1.92 6.75
C GLY A 15 -1.05 -0.66 6.21
N GLU A 16 -0.51 -0.03 5.15
CA GLU A 16 -1.12 1.16 4.52
C GLU A 16 -2.38 0.82 3.72
N HIS A 17 -2.37 -0.28 2.95
CA HIS A 17 -3.45 -0.59 2.00
C HIS A 17 -4.38 -1.72 2.45
N LYS A 18 -3.93 -2.64 3.32
CA LYS A 18 -4.67 -3.83 3.78
C LYS A 18 -4.35 -4.20 5.24
N PRO A 19 -4.61 -3.32 6.22
CA PRO A 19 -4.22 -3.54 7.62
C PRO A 19 -4.83 -4.81 8.24
N GLY A 20 -5.98 -5.28 7.74
CA GLY A 20 -6.61 -6.54 8.17
C GLY A 20 -5.79 -7.80 7.88
N MET A 21 -4.82 -7.75 6.95
CA MET A 21 -3.93 -8.88 6.63
C MET A 21 -2.67 -8.90 7.49
N LEU A 22 -2.48 -7.94 8.40
CA LEU A 22 -1.36 -7.93 9.33
C LEU A 22 -1.51 -9.01 10.41
N LYS A 23 -0.46 -9.83 10.57
CA LYS A 23 -0.31 -10.76 11.70
C LYS A 23 -0.24 -9.97 13.02
N LYS A 24 -0.78 -10.54 14.11
CA LYS A 24 -0.82 -9.91 15.45
C LYS A 24 0.55 -9.34 15.88
N LYS A 25 1.63 -10.10 15.69
CA LYS A 25 3.01 -9.70 16.01
C LYS A 25 3.51 -8.46 15.27
N ASN A 26 2.94 -8.16 14.11
CA ASN A 26 3.31 -7.03 13.27
C ASN A 26 2.24 -5.94 13.32
N ARG A 27 1.43 -5.83 14.37
CA ARG A 27 0.45 -4.72 14.48
C ARG A 27 1.06 -3.42 15.01
N GLY A 28 2.25 -3.48 15.62
CA GLY A 28 2.95 -2.30 16.12
C GLY A 28 3.23 -1.24 15.04
N ILE A 29 3.42 -1.68 13.80
CA ILE A 29 3.63 -0.82 12.63
C ILE A 29 2.40 0.07 12.32
N LEU A 30 1.18 -0.30 12.75
CA LEU A 30 0.01 0.58 12.61
C LEU A 30 0.09 1.83 13.48
N LYS A 31 0.97 1.84 14.49
CA LYS A 31 1.26 3.02 15.31
C LYS A 31 2.27 3.96 14.65
N MET A 32 2.88 3.55 13.54
CA MET A 32 3.86 4.36 12.81
C MET A 32 3.15 5.47 12.03
N GLY A 33 3.82 6.61 11.86
CA GLY A 33 3.26 7.74 11.11
C GLY A 33 2.93 7.36 9.66
N LYS A 34 1.75 7.80 9.19
CA LYS A 34 1.23 7.48 7.85
C LYS A 34 2.16 7.93 6.73
N SER A 35 2.81 9.09 6.88
CA SER A 35 3.78 9.62 5.92
C SER A 35 4.97 8.68 5.73
N SER A 36 5.60 8.26 6.83
CA SER A 36 6.71 7.29 6.76
C SER A 36 6.26 5.95 6.19
N MET A 37 5.05 5.50 6.51
CA MET A 37 4.49 4.25 5.97
C MET A 37 4.23 4.34 4.46
N HIS A 38 3.75 5.49 3.99
CA HIS A 38 3.48 5.78 2.60
C HIS A 38 4.76 5.76 1.75
N ASP A 39 5.85 6.33 2.25
CA ASP A 39 7.14 6.33 1.54
C ASP A 39 7.65 4.91 1.26
N TYR A 40 7.44 3.98 2.20
CA TYR A 40 7.78 2.58 2.02
C TYR A 40 6.79 1.81 1.14
N ALA A 41 5.50 2.14 1.22
CA ALA A 41 4.45 1.51 0.42
C ALA A 41 4.48 1.98 -1.05
N SER A 42 4.98 3.20 -1.31
CA SER A 42 5.05 3.80 -2.64
C SER A 42 6.17 3.26 -3.51
N THR A 43 7.12 2.49 -2.95
CA THR A 43 8.16 1.86 -3.77
C THR A 43 7.55 0.79 -4.71
N PRO A 44 7.75 0.90 -6.03
CA PRO A 44 7.22 -0.08 -6.99
C PRO A 44 7.94 -1.42 -6.82
N GLU A 45 7.20 -2.44 -6.42
CA GLU A 45 7.70 -3.81 -6.30
C GLU A 45 6.58 -4.80 -6.70
N LYS A 46 6.94 -5.84 -7.46
CA LYS A 46 5.98 -6.82 -7.99
C LYS A 46 5.28 -7.56 -6.84
N GLY A 47 3.96 -7.56 -6.84
CA GLY A 47 3.14 -8.28 -5.85
C GLY A 47 2.85 -7.51 -4.56
N LEU A 48 3.24 -6.23 -4.45
CA LEU A 48 2.80 -5.40 -3.33
C LEU A 48 1.31 -5.02 -3.48
N PRO A 49 0.55 -5.01 -2.38
CA PRO A 49 -0.79 -4.45 -2.40
C PRO A 49 -0.67 -2.96 -2.73
N MET A 50 -1.28 -2.54 -3.85
CA MET A 50 -1.37 -1.13 -4.25
C MET A 50 -2.82 -0.66 -4.15
N LYS A 51 -3.01 0.63 -3.91
CA LYS A 51 -4.33 1.26 -4.01
C LYS A 51 -4.77 1.26 -5.48
N VAL A 52 -5.68 0.36 -5.85
CA VAL A 52 -6.29 0.34 -7.18
C VAL A 52 -7.17 1.58 -7.30
N ARG A 53 -6.88 2.46 -8.26
CA ARG A 53 -7.78 3.56 -8.61
C ARG A 53 -9.05 2.95 -9.20
N LYS A 54 -10.20 3.18 -8.55
CA LYS A 54 -11.50 2.88 -9.16
C LYS A 54 -11.63 3.78 -10.38
N ILE A 55 -11.63 3.20 -11.57
CA ILE A 55 -11.92 3.96 -12.79
C ILE A 55 -13.42 4.24 -12.75
N ASP A 56 -13.80 5.50 -12.55
CA ASP A 56 -15.19 5.91 -12.67
C ASP A 56 -15.62 5.68 -14.13
N ASN A 57 -16.58 4.75 -14.32
CA ASN A 57 -17.11 4.37 -15.63
C ASN A 57 -17.77 5.53 -16.41
N LYS A 58 -17.80 6.77 -15.88
CA LYS A 58 -18.28 7.96 -16.58
C LYS A 58 -17.51 8.27 -17.86
N LEU A 59 -16.22 7.90 -17.97
CA LEU A 59 -15.43 8.14 -19.19
C LEU A 59 -15.73 7.18 -20.35
N LYS A 60 -16.42 6.05 -20.11
CA LYS A 60 -16.77 5.09 -21.17
C LYS A 60 -18.03 5.48 -21.98
N ARG A 61 -18.82 6.45 -21.51
CA ARG A 61 -20.12 6.83 -22.10
C ARG A 61 -20.07 8.01 -23.09
N LYS A 62 -18.89 8.47 -23.48
CA LYS A 62 -18.71 9.63 -24.39
C LYS A 62 -18.05 9.25 -25.72
N LYS A 63 -18.48 8.14 -26.29
CA LYS A 63 -18.32 7.81 -27.71
C LYS A 63 -19.70 7.41 -28.24
N ILE A 64 -20.41 8.41 -28.76
CA ILE A 64 -21.49 8.29 -29.75
C ILE A 64 -20.99 9.10 -30.94
#